data_AF-A0A661TN52-F1
#
_entry.id   AF-A0A661TN52-F1
#
_cell.length_a   1.000
_cell.length_b   1.000
_cell.length_c   1.000
_cell.angle_alpha   90.00
_cell.angle_beta   90.00
_cell.angle_gamma   90.00
#
_symmetry.space_group_name_H-M   'P 1'
#
loop_
_entity.id
_entity.type
_entity.pdbx_description
1 polymer ?
#
loop_
_entity_poly.entity_id
_entity_poly.type
_entity_poly.pdbx_seq_one_letter_code
_entity_poly.pdbx_strand_id
1 'polypeptide(L)'
;MIEAIRNIGEYALEKEEKSINNPLEILVDNPANKNTKNILFILFDEENREFKYHGIETEEYSKEKLKKYLYKKGAPRGTDITPTSMVTDKIEKTFDIKILNWFKNYNSDKNNKNEMLRNIYFYIKENKEKILQDLKEKSAMENNIISFKINGKYLGKFDIFRNILVDKASENFYKKYGKVSKSENKLCSICKKKSSEVYGVVSTFNFYTVDKKGFVSGGFKQKDAWKNYPVCLNCALTLEEGKKYLGDNLSFSFYGFKYLLIPKFIKIVKKNIQKDIFKKIEIQKDPRFRKKEIKHLTSDENEVLDLMSEQGNYLNNNFLFYSAPKGFNGAVFNILLYIEDILPSRLKQLFKAKEVVDQEEIFQNCEIDIYQDRKKIGKGPLEFNFGILRTFFPRISNNMTFNKYFLDITNKIFTNKPVEYNFLLNFIVKKIRDDFIKNYPTKIDTMKAFMLLNYLKELKILKLKKEEKMETEDLSAQEREGEEIKEKVEL
;
A
#
# COMPACT_ATOMS: atom_id res chain seq x y z
N MET A 1 -9.34 8.61 -0.50
CA MET A 1 -8.25 7.63 -0.26
C MET A 1 -8.02 7.27 1.22
N ILE A 2 -7.63 8.22 2.10
CA ILE A 2 -7.18 7.93 3.49
C ILE A 2 -8.21 7.17 4.33
N GLU A 3 -9.49 7.55 4.27
CA GLU A 3 -10.57 6.83 4.98
C GLU A 3 -10.70 5.37 4.55
N ALA A 4 -10.50 5.08 3.25
CA ALA A 4 -10.53 3.72 2.74
C ALA A 4 -9.34 2.89 3.26
N ILE A 5 -8.13 3.48 3.29
CA ILE A 5 -6.95 2.83 3.88
C ILE A 5 -7.18 2.54 5.35
N ARG A 6 -7.80 3.47 6.09
CA ARG A 6 -8.17 3.22 7.48
C ARG A 6 -9.14 2.05 7.62
N ASN A 7 -10.21 1.98 6.82
CA ASN A 7 -11.16 0.87 6.88
C ASN A 7 -10.48 -0.49 6.61
N ILE A 8 -9.53 -0.52 5.66
CA ILE A 8 -8.71 -1.70 5.39
C ILE A 8 -7.85 -2.06 6.61
N GLY A 9 -7.24 -1.07 7.26
CA GLY A 9 -6.47 -1.26 8.48
C GLY A 9 -7.32 -1.76 9.65
N GLU A 10 -8.53 -1.24 9.82
CA GLU A 10 -9.48 -1.72 10.84
C GLU A 10 -9.85 -3.19 10.58
N TYR A 11 -10.09 -3.59 9.33
CA TYR A 11 -10.29 -5.00 8.97
C TYR A 11 -9.07 -5.86 9.32
N ALA A 12 -7.85 -5.42 8.96
CA ALA A 12 -6.62 -6.16 9.24
C ALA A 12 -6.40 -6.36 10.75
N LEU A 13 -6.65 -5.31 11.56
CA LEU A 13 -6.56 -5.37 13.01
C LEU A 13 -7.62 -6.29 13.63
N GLU A 14 -8.88 -6.17 13.19
CA GLU A 14 -9.97 -7.04 13.66
C GLU A 14 -9.69 -8.52 13.34
N LYS A 15 -9.07 -8.81 12.18
CA LYS A 15 -8.67 -10.17 11.79
C LYS A 15 -7.56 -10.75 12.69
N GLU A 16 -6.65 -9.91 13.18
CA GLU A 16 -5.60 -10.29 14.12
C GLU A 16 -6.05 -10.25 15.59
N GLU A 17 -7.35 -10.04 15.85
CA GLU A 17 -7.92 -9.89 17.20
C GLU A 17 -7.28 -8.74 18.00
N LYS A 18 -6.79 -7.71 17.30
CA LYS A 18 -6.19 -6.51 17.89
C LYS A 18 -7.23 -5.42 18.04
N SER A 19 -7.29 -4.81 19.22
CA SER A 19 -8.17 -3.68 19.48
C SER A 19 -7.64 -2.39 18.85
N ILE A 20 -8.45 -1.78 17.98
CA ILE A 20 -8.18 -0.47 17.34
C ILE A 20 -8.01 0.65 18.39
N ASN A 21 -8.62 0.49 19.57
CA ASN A 21 -8.58 1.49 20.62
C ASN A 21 -7.37 1.34 21.55
N ASN A 22 -6.57 0.28 21.41
CA ASN A 22 -5.43 0.01 22.27
C ASN A 22 -4.13 -0.01 21.44
N PRO A 23 -3.41 1.12 21.36
CA PRO A 23 -2.17 1.23 20.58
C PRO A 23 -1.15 0.13 20.89
N LEU A 24 -1.06 -0.29 22.16
CA LEU A 24 -0.10 -1.30 22.59
C LEU A 24 -0.30 -2.64 21.88
N GLU A 25 -1.53 -3.02 21.58
CA GLU A 25 -1.82 -4.29 20.88
C GLU A 25 -1.39 -4.25 19.42
N ILE A 26 -1.44 -3.07 18.81
CA ILE A 26 -1.01 -2.83 17.44
C ILE A 26 0.52 -2.80 17.37
N LEU A 27 1.15 -2.18 18.38
CA LEU A 27 2.58 -1.94 18.40
C LEU A 27 3.42 -3.20 18.66
N VAL A 28 2.92 -4.15 19.44
CA VAL A 28 3.68 -5.37 19.75
C VAL A 28 3.81 -6.29 18.54
N ASP A 29 5.05 -6.72 18.28
CA ASP A 29 5.36 -7.70 17.25
C ASP A 29 5.31 -9.12 17.84
N ASN A 30 5.27 -10.13 16.98
CA ASN A 30 5.51 -11.51 17.39
C ASN A 30 7.02 -11.83 17.33
N PRO A 31 7.70 -12.09 18.47
CA PRO A 31 9.10 -12.49 18.51
C PRO A 31 9.35 -13.96 18.18
N ALA A 32 8.32 -14.78 17.95
CA ALA A 32 8.49 -16.20 17.69
C ALA A 32 8.79 -16.49 16.21
N ASN A 33 9.62 -17.50 15.97
CA ASN A 33 9.82 -18.14 14.69
C ASN A 33 9.38 -19.62 14.77
N LYS A 34 9.58 -20.41 13.71
CA LYS A 34 9.14 -21.82 13.64
C LYS A 34 9.72 -22.72 14.75
N ASN A 35 10.88 -22.36 15.30
CA ASN A 35 11.60 -23.17 16.29
C ASN A 35 11.45 -22.61 17.71
N THR A 36 10.74 -21.50 17.89
CA THR A 36 10.50 -20.91 19.21
C THR A 36 9.58 -21.81 20.01
N LYS A 37 10.11 -22.39 21.10
CA LYS A 37 9.27 -23.06 22.11
C LYS A 37 9.17 -22.26 23.39
N ASN A 38 10.28 -21.74 23.90
CA ASN A 38 10.31 -21.08 25.20
C ASN A 38 10.90 -19.67 25.15
N ILE A 39 10.59 -18.90 26.20
CA ILE A 39 11.18 -17.60 26.52
C ILE A 39 12.02 -17.77 27.79
N LEU A 40 13.23 -17.20 27.77
CA LEU A 40 14.10 -17.10 28.92
C LEU A 40 13.88 -15.74 29.60
N PHE A 41 13.42 -15.76 30.85
CA PHE A 41 13.21 -14.56 31.66
C PHE A 41 14.35 -14.39 32.65
N ILE A 42 15.04 -13.25 32.57
CA ILE A 42 16.00 -12.82 33.58
C ILE A 42 15.20 -12.26 34.76
N LEU A 43 15.36 -12.87 35.94
CA LEU A 43 14.60 -12.54 37.13
C LEU A 43 15.32 -11.50 37.99
N PHE A 44 14.63 -10.40 38.29
CA PHE A 44 15.05 -9.43 39.30
C PHE A 44 13.93 -9.20 40.30
N ASP A 45 14.28 -9.09 41.57
CA ASP A 45 13.36 -8.60 42.60
C ASP A 45 13.93 -7.33 43.25
N GLU A 46 13.05 -6.40 43.58
CA GLU A 46 13.36 -5.15 44.25
C GLU A 46 13.15 -5.34 45.76
N GLU A 47 14.24 -5.33 46.51
CA GLU A 47 14.26 -5.39 47.97
C GLU A 47 14.92 -4.12 48.50
N ASN A 48 14.24 -3.35 49.35
CA ASN A 48 14.80 -2.12 49.95
C ASN A 48 15.37 -1.10 48.94
N ARG A 49 14.76 -0.96 47.76
CA ARG A 49 15.22 -0.13 46.61
C ARG A 49 16.49 -0.64 45.89
N GLU A 50 16.94 -1.85 46.22
CA GLU A 50 18.01 -2.56 45.52
C GLU A 50 17.43 -3.69 44.66
N PHE A 51 17.95 -3.90 43.46
CA PHE A 51 17.54 -5.02 42.62
C PHE A 51 18.48 -6.20 42.82
N LYS A 52 17.94 -7.39 43.10
CA LYS A 52 18.71 -8.62 43.21
C LYS A 52 18.39 -9.55 42.06
N TYR A 53 19.44 -10.17 41.51
CA TYR A 53 19.31 -11.17 40.45
C TYR A 53 19.02 -12.55 41.06
N HIS A 54 17.94 -13.22 40.60
CA HIS A 54 17.46 -14.50 41.14
C HIS A 54 17.62 -15.69 40.19
N GLY A 55 18.20 -15.51 39.01
CA GLY A 55 18.38 -16.58 38.03
C GLY A 55 17.56 -16.38 36.76
N ILE A 56 17.46 -17.45 35.98
CA ILE A 56 16.69 -17.51 34.72
C ILE A 56 15.50 -18.46 34.86
N GLU A 57 14.30 -17.95 34.57
CA GLU A 57 13.09 -18.75 34.44
C GLU A 57 12.85 -19.09 32.96
N THR A 58 12.44 -20.32 32.69
CA THR A 58 12.01 -20.74 31.34
C THR A 58 10.49 -20.90 31.34
N GLU A 59 9.83 -20.23 30.41
CA GLU A 59 8.37 -20.31 30.23
C GLU A 59 8.06 -20.66 28.77
N GLU A 60 7.06 -21.50 28.53
CA GLU A 60 6.57 -21.77 27.18
C GLU A 60 6.03 -20.49 26.53
N TYR A 61 6.45 -20.23 25.29
CA TYR A 61 6.00 -19.09 24.52
C TYR A 61 4.51 -19.23 24.21
N SER A 62 3.75 -18.16 24.44
CA SER A 62 2.36 -18.08 24.00
C SER A 62 2.07 -16.77 23.28
N LYS A 63 1.44 -16.88 22.10
CA LYS A 63 0.98 -15.73 21.31
C LYS A 63 -0.05 -14.87 22.05
N GLU A 64 -0.80 -15.46 22.99
CA GLU A 64 -1.79 -14.73 23.79
C GLU A 64 -1.13 -13.78 24.81
N LYS A 65 0.14 -14.03 25.15
CA LYS A 65 0.92 -13.27 26.14
C LYS A 65 1.78 -12.17 25.51
N LEU A 66 1.67 -11.87 24.20
CA LEU A 66 2.47 -10.83 23.52
C LEU A 66 2.46 -9.47 24.23
N LYS A 67 1.29 -9.04 24.74
CA LYS A 67 1.16 -7.78 25.50
C LYS A 67 1.95 -7.79 26.81
N LYS A 68 2.15 -8.97 27.41
CA LYS A 68 2.94 -9.15 28.63
C LYS A 68 4.44 -9.10 28.31
N TYR A 69 4.86 -9.75 27.22
CA TYR A 69 6.27 -9.77 26.79
C TYR A 69 6.73 -8.43 26.23
N LEU A 70 5.81 -7.67 25.65
CA LEU A 70 6.02 -6.31 25.16
C LEU A 70 7.13 -6.24 24.10
N TYR A 71 7.21 -7.21 23.18
CA TYR A 71 8.23 -7.22 22.13
C TYR A 71 7.92 -6.22 21.01
N LYS A 72 8.91 -5.43 20.59
CA LYS A 72 8.85 -4.67 19.34
C LYS A 72 10.24 -4.54 18.71
N LYS A 73 10.37 -5.02 17.47
CA LYS A 73 11.66 -5.03 16.77
C LYS A 73 12.17 -3.62 16.56
N GLY A 74 13.46 -3.41 16.83
CA GLY A 74 14.15 -2.15 16.56
C GLY A 74 15.06 -2.23 15.33
N ALA A 75 16.10 -1.42 15.32
CA ALA A 75 17.06 -1.41 14.23
C ALA A 75 17.82 -2.76 14.16
N PRO A 76 18.10 -3.32 12.96
CA PRO A 76 18.73 -4.64 12.83
C PRO A 76 20.04 -4.80 13.61
N ARG A 77 20.91 -3.78 13.58
CA ARG A 77 22.21 -3.75 14.29
C ARG A 77 22.17 -3.00 15.63
N GLY A 78 21.01 -2.49 16.02
CA GLY A 78 20.82 -1.72 17.25
C GLY A 78 20.00 -2.49 18.28
N THR A 79 19.57 -1.81 19.34
CA THR A 79 18.64 -2.39 20.32
C THR A 79 17.25 -2.56 19.70
N ASP A 80 16.45 -3.45 20.27
CA ASP A 80 15.01 -3.46 20.02
C ASP A 80 14.34 -2.29 20.77
N ILE A 81 13.05 -2.02 20.53
CA ILE A 81 12.39 -0.87 21.18
C ILE A 81 12.24 -1.11 22.69
N THR A 82 12.10 -2.37 23.08
CA THR A 82 11.93 -2.85 24.46
C THR A 82 13.02 -3.87 24.81
N PRO A 83 13.30 -4.14 26.10
CA PRO A 83 14.30 -5.13 26.51
C PRO A 83 13.75 -6.57 26.46
N THR A 84 13.06 -6.88 25.36
CA THR A 84 12.65 -8.24 24.96
C THR A 84 13.19 -8.42 23.55
N SER A 85 13.87 -9.53 23.27
CA SER A 85 14.51 -9.74 21.96
C SER A 85 14.49 -11.20 21.55
N MET A 86 14.34 -11.43 20.25
CA MET A 86 14.66 -12.73 19.63
C MET A 86 16.18 -12.92 19.60
N VAL A 87 16.64 -14.12 19.93
CA VAL A 87 18.01 -14.61 19.76
C VAL A 87 18.12 -15.19 18.35
N THR A 88 18.88 -14.52 17.49
CA THR A 88 19.04 -14.96 16.09
C THR A 88 20.29 -15.81 15.88
N ASP A 89 21.39 -15.46 16.56
CA ASP A 89 22.70 -16.08 16.37
C ASP A 89 23.21 -16.67 17.69
N LYS A 90 23.91 -15.85 18.47
CA LYS A 90 24.50 -16.20 19.76
C LYS A 90 23.76 -15.47 20.87
N ILE A 91 23.46 -16.17 21.96
CA ILE A 91 22.72 -15.61 23.09
C ILE A 91 23.48 -14.45 23.74
N GLU A 92 24.81 -14.52 23.78
CA GLU A 92 25.69 -13.49 24.35
C GLU A 92 25.64 -12.20 23.54
N LYS A 93 25.71 -12.32 22.19
CA LYS A 93 25.59 -11.16 21.30
C LYS A 93 24.22 -10.50 21.47
N THR A 94 23.17 -11.30 21.57
CA THR A 94 21.81 -10.81 21.75
C THR A 94 21.68 -10.09 23.10
N PHE A 95 22.15 -10.70 24.18
CA PHE A 95 22.16 -10.07 25.50
C PHE A 95 22.93 -8.75 25.51
N ASP A 96 24.17 -8.72 25.00
CA ASP A 96 24.98 -7.51 25.02
C ASP A 96 24.36 -6.38 24.17
N ILE A 97 23.92 -6.70 22.95
CA ILE A 97 23.45 -5.69 21.99
C ILE A 97 21.99 -5.28 22.25
N LYS A 98 21.12 -6.23 22.57
CA LYS A 98 19.67 -6.00 22.63
C LYS A 98 19.17 -5.73 24.04
N ILE A 99 19.86 -6.24 25.05
CA ILE A 99 19.44 -6.14 26.45
C ILE A 99 20.32 -5.14 27.21
N LEU A 100 21.60 -5.41 27.39
CA LEU A 100 22.51 -4.56 28.18
C LEU A 100 22.62 -3.15 27.58
N ASN A 101 22.84 -3.06 26.26
CA ASN A 101 22.91 -1.78 25.57
C ASN A 101 21.57 -1.02 25.59
N TRP A 102 20.43 -1.71 25.68
CA TRP A 102 19.13 -1.04 25.81
C TRP A 102 19.09 -0.22 27.10
N PHE A 103 19.37 -0.85 28.24
CA PHE A 103 19.44 -0.15 29.53
C PHE A 103 20.53 0.91 29.56
N LYS A 104 21.70 0.64 28.95
CA LYS A 104 22.80 1.62 28.82
C LYS A 104 22.33 2.89 28.10
N ASN A 105 21.64 2.75 26.98
CA ASN A 105 21.18 3.88 26.16
C ASN A 105 20.22 4.77 26.96
N TYR A 106 19.29 4.19 27.71
CA TYR A 106 18.35 4.93 28.55
C TYR A 106 19.02 5.59 29.77
N ASN A 107 20.10 5.02 30.30
CA ASN A 107 20.88 5.65 31.36
C ASN A 107 21.76 6.81 30.90
N SER A 108 22.30 6.71 29.68
CA SER A 108 23.17 7.74 29.10
C SER A 108 22.40 8.98 28.64
N ASP A 109 21.08 8.88 28.50
CA ASP A 109 20.24 10.01 28.12
C ASP A 109 20.10 10.99 29.28
N LYS A 110 20.70 12.19 29.14
CA LYS A 110 20.66 13.26 30.15
C LYS A 110 19.23 13.70 30.51
N ASN A 111 18.27 13.48 29.61
CA ASN A 111 16.87 13.81 29.83
C ASN A 111 16.08 12.68 30.52
N ASN A 112 16.65 11.47 30.61
CA ASN A 112 15.99 10.32 31.22
C ASN A 112 16.60 10.02 32.59
N LYS A 113 15.91 10.47 33.64
CA LYS A 113 16.30 10.31 35.05
C LYS A 113 15.56 9.18 35.75
N ASN A 114 15.15 8.14 35.02
CA ASN A 114 14.42 7.06 35.67
C ASN A 114 15.36 6.22 36.55
N GLU A 115 15.18 6.32 37.86
CA GLU A 115 16.00 5.65 38.87
C GLU A 115 15.90 4.12 38.77
N MET A 116 14.71 3.58 38.51
CA MET A 116 14.49 2.14 38.34
C MET A 116 15.33 1.57 37.19
N LEU A 117 15.30 2.19 35.99
CA LEU A 117 16.11 1.73 34.85
C LEU A 117 17.61 1.85 35.13
N ARG A 118 18.02 2.90 35.87
CA ARG A 118 19.41 3.10 36.29
C ARG A 118 19.90 1.99 37.17
N ASN A 119 19.14 1.68 38.22
CA ASN A 119 19.48 0.62 39.16
C ASN A 119 19.54 -0.72 38.41
N ILE A 120 18.51 -1.08 37.65
CA ILE A 120 18.49 -2.31 36.85
C ILE A 120 19.73 -2.45 35.95
N TYR A 121 20.15 -1.38 35.27
CA TYR A 121 21.36 -1.41 34.45
C TYR A 121 22.63 -1.74 35.25
N PHE A 122 22.83 -1.09 36.40
CA PHE A 122 24.01 -1.33 37.23
C PHE A 122 24.06 -2.79 37.69
N TYR A 123 22.93 -3.33 38.15
CA TYR A 123 22.84 -4.73 38.56
C TYR A 123 23.03 -5.72 37.41
N ILE A 124 22.47 -5.46 36.23
CA ILE A 124 22.73 -6.29 35.04
C ILE A 124 24.23 -6.25 34.68
N LYS A 125 24.88 -5.08 34.81
CA LYS A 125 26.29 -4.91 34.48
C LYS A 125 27.19 -5.64 35.48
N GLU A 126 26.91 -5.54 36.78
CA GLU A 126 27.66 -6.23 37.84
C GLU A 126 27.49 -7.75 37.75
N ASN A 127 26.27 -8.23 37.48
CA ASN A 127 25.97 -9.66 37.38
C ASN A 127 26.13 -10.21 35.95
N LYS A 128 26.77 -9.46 35.04
CA LYS A 128 26.81 -9.79 33.60
C LYS A 128 27.30 -11.22 33.33
N GLU A 129 28.43 -11.61 33.92
CA GLU A 129 29.04 -12.91 33.67
C GLU A 129 28.15 -14.05 34.16
N LYS A 130 27.58 -13.90 35.36
CA LYS A 130 26.65 -14.88 35.95
C LYS A 130 25.36 -15.01 35.12
N ILE A 131 24.76 -13.89 34.70
CA ILE A 131 23.54 -13.91 33.87
C ILE A 131 23.82 -14.62 32.53
N LEU A 132 24.98 -14.35 31.91
CA LEU A 132 25.36 -15.00 30.65
C LEU A 132 25.61 -16.50 30.83
N GLN A 133 26.23 -16.91 31.93
CA GLN A 133 26.41 -18.32 32.29
C GLN A 133 25.06 -19.02 32.40
N ASP A 134 24.14 -18.50 33.22
CA ASP A 134 22.82 -19.09 33.46
C ASP A 134 21.97 -19.12 32.19
N LEU A 135 22.03 -18.06 31.36
CA LEU A 135 21.37 -18.02 30.06
C LEU A 135 21.86 -19.13 29.13
N LYS A 136 23.18 -19.38 29.07
CA LYS A 136 23.73 -20.47 28.24
C LYS A 136 23.30 -21.84 28.72
N GLU A 137 23.36 -22.08 30.03
CA GLU A 137 22.94 -23.34 30.66
C GLU A 137 21.46 -23.65 30.42
N LYS A 138 20.61 -22.63 30.42
CA LYS A 138 19.16 -22.76 30.14
C LYS A 138 18.81 -22.66 28.65
N SER A 139 19.74 -22.22 27.80
CA SER A 139 19.47 -22.07 26.37
C SER A 139 19.51 -23.42 25.64
N ALA A 140 18.35 -23.84 25.12
CA ALA A 140 18.28 -24.87 24.07
C ALA A 140 18.27 -24.20 22.68
N MET A 141 18.50 -24.97 21.60
CA MET A 141 18.35 -24.48 20.22
C MET A 141 16.95 -23.88 19.94
N GLU A 142 15.94 -24.29 20.70
CA GLU A 142 14.54 -23.88 20.57
C GLU A 142 14.17 -22.67 21.46
N ASN A 143 15.09 -22.25 22.35
CA ASN A 143 14.90 -21.14 23.28
C ASN A 143 15.51 -19.87 22.68
N ASN A 144 14.74 -19.17 21.85
CA ASN A 144 15.24 -18.06 21.06
C ASN A 144 14.64 -16.70 21.44
N ILE A 145 14.13 -16.52 22.65
CA ILE A 145 13.64 -15.22 23.14
C ILE A 145 14.19 -14.98 24.54
N ILE A 146 14.70 -13.77 24.78
CA ILE A 146 15.11 -13.28 26.10
C ILE A 146 14.24 -12.09 26.49
N SER A 147 13.79 -12.07 27.74
CA SER A 147 13.03 -10.98 28.35
C SER A 147 13.31 -10.90 29.86
N PHE A 148 12.53 -10.11 30.60
CA PHE A 148 12.67 -9.93 32.04
C PHE A 148 11.35 -10.16 32.77
N LYS A 149 11.47 -10.62 34.02
CA LYS A 149 10.44 -10.45 35.04
C LYS A 149 11.05 -9.66 36.20
N ILE A 150 10.32 -8.67 36.67
CA ILE A 150 10.71 -7.82 37.80
C ILE A 150 9.66 -8.01 38.88
N ASN A 151 10.03 -8.39 40.11
CA ASN A 151 9.07 -8.70 41.19
C ASN A 151 8.04 -9.77 40.74
N GLY A 152 8.51 -10.80 40.03
CA GLY A 152 7.67 -11.83 39.40
C GLY A 152 6.71 -11.34 38.29
N LYS A 153 6.76 -10.06 37.88
CA LYS A 153 5.85 -9.47 36.88
C LYS A 153 6.54 -9.28 35.53
N TYR A 154 5.81 -9.55 34.45
CA TYR A 154 6.28 -9.27 33.08
C TYR A 154 6.44 -7.77 32.79
N LEU A 155 7.34 -7.43 31.87
CA LEU A 155 7.58 -6.05 31.42
C LEU A 155 6.31 -5.27 31.04
N GLY A 156 5.35 -5.92 30.37
CA GLY A 156 4.09 -5.31 29.97
C GLY A 156 3.16 -4.88 31.12
N LYS A 157 3.48 -5.25 32.37
CA LYS A 157 2.76 -4.79 33.57
C LYS A 157 3.25 -3.44 34.10
N PHE A 158 4.40 -2.96 33.64
CA PHE A 158 5.00 -1.71 34.10
C PHE A 158 4.74 -0.58 33.11
N ASP A 159 4.21 0.55 33.59
CA ASP A 159 3.91 1.72 32.77
C ASP A 159 5.13 2.28 32.05
N ILE A 160 6.29 2.25 32.70
CA ILE A 160 7.53 2.77 32.12
C ILE A 160 7.87 2.11 30.78
N PHE A 161 7.84 0.77 30.69
CA PHE A 161 8.17 0.07 29.45
C PHE A 161 7.08 0.25 28.40
N ARG A 162 5.80 0.30 28.81
CA ARG A 162 4.66 0.58 27.92
C ARG A 162 4.76 1.97 27.28
N ASN A 163 5.05 2.99 28.09
CA ASN A 163 5.20 4.36 27.64
C ASN A 163 6.41 4.51 26.70
N ILE A 164 7.56 3.90 27.06
CA ILE A 164 8.74 3.88 26.18
C ILE A 164 8.42 3.28 24.81
N LEU A 165 7.69 2.16 24.76
CA LEU A 165 7.27 1.54 23.51
C LEU A 165 6.42 2.50 22.67
N VAL A 166 5.39 3.11 23.28
CA VAL A 166 4.47 4.03 22.61
C VAL A 166 5.20 5.28 22.10
N ASP A 167 6.05 5.89 22.93
CA ASP A 167 6.79 7.11 22.60
C ASP A 167 7.78 6.86 21.45
N LYS A 168 8.55 5.77 21.53
CA LYS A 168 9.52 5.41 20.48
C LYS A 168 8.84 5.04 19.16
N ALA A 169 7.75 4.27 19.22
CA ALA A 169 7.05 3.88 18.02
C ALA A 169 6.31 5.06 17.35
N SER A 170 5.87 6.03 18.14
CA SER A 170 5.16 7.22 17.62
C SER A 170 6.08 8.38 17.23
N GLU A 171 7.39 8.33 17.55
CA GLU A 171 8.34 9.42 17.31
C GLU A 171 8.32 9.92 15.85
N ASN A 172 8.27 8.99 14.89
CA ASN A 172 8.26 9.31 13.46
C ASN A 172 6.99 10.04 13.00
N PHE A 173 5.90 9.99 13.76
CA PHE A 173 4.65 10.68 13.43
C PHE A 173 4.69 12.16 13.75
N TYR A 174 5.54 12.59 14.69
CA TYR A 174 5.60 13.99 15.12
C TYR A 174 6.98 14.62 14.97
N LYS A 175 8.06 13.86 14.87
CA LYS A 175 9.42 14.39 14.79
C LYS A 175 10.06 14.06 13.44
N LYS A 176 10.28 15.09 12.62
CA LYS A 176 10.96 14.96 11.32
C LYS A 176 11.66 16.27 10.97
N TYR A 177 12.74 16.19 10.19
CA TYR A 177 13.51 17.37 9.76
C TYR A 177 14.00 18.26 10.93
N GLY A 178 14.30 17.64 12.08
CA GLY A 178 14.71 18.37 13.29
C GLY A 178 13.61 19.23 13.94
N LYS A 179 12.35 19.03 13.56
CA LYS A 179 11.18 19.73 14.11
C LYS A 179 10.21 18.75 14.75
N VAL A 180 9.56 19.21 15.82
CA VAL A 180 8.47 18.52 16.49
C VAL A 180 7.16 19.19 16.08
N SER A 181 6.22 18.39 15.59
CA SER A 181 4.90 18.81 15.12
C SER A 181 3.84 17.89 15.73
N LYS A 182 3.45 18.23 16.96
CA LYS A 182 2.34 17.61 17.70
C LYS A 182 1.56 18.67 18.47
N SER A 183 0.32 18.37 18.78
CA SER A 183 -0.52 19.23 19.62
C SER A 183 -1.47 18.39 20.46
N GLU A 184 -1.91 18.94 21.58
CA GLU A 184 -2.78 18.26 22.52
C GLU A 184 -4.24 18.71 22.40
N ASN A 185 -5.16 17.83 22.78
CA ASN A 185 -6.58 18.13 22.90
C ASN A 185 -7.22 18.66 21.60
N LYS A 186 -6.77 18.15 20.46
CA LYS A 186 -7.26 18.54 19.12
C LYS A 186 -8.11 17.45 18.48
N LEU A 187 -8.89 17.84 17.47
CA LEU A 187 -9.67 16.93 16.65
C LEU A 187 -8.73 16.17 15.69
N CYS A 188 -8.82 14.84 15.68
CA CYS A 188 -8.17 14.07 14.63
C CYS A 188 -8.94 14.21 13.31
N SER A 189 -8.23 14.54 12.24
CA SER A 189 -8.78 14.68 10.89
C SER A 189 -9.35 13.38 10.31
N ILE A 190 -8.95 12.21 10.82
CA ILE A 190 -9.37 10.90 10.31
C ILE A 190 -10.55 10.35 11.09
N CYS A 191 -10.44 10.21 12.42
CA CYS A 191 -11.55 9.68 13.23
C CYS A 191 -12.56 10.73 13.68
N LYS A 192 -12.28 12.02 13.47
CA LYS A 192 -13.13 13.14 13.88
C LYS A 192 -13.45 13.15 15.38
N LYS A 193 -12.62 12.48 16.19
CA LYS A 193 -12.70 12.49 17.65
C LYS A 193 -11.64 13.42 18.23
N LYS A 194 -11.95 14.04 19.36
CA LYS A 194 -10.95 14.76 20.17
C LYS A 194 -9.98 13.74 20.75
N SER A 195 -8.69 14.00 20.61
CA SER A 195 -7.60 13.13 21.05
C SER A 195 -6.71 13.87 22.05
N SER A 196 -6.14 13.15 23.00
CA SER A 196 -5.14 13.70 23.93
C SER A 196 -3.97 14.31 23.16
N GLU A 197 -3.49 13.61 22.14
CA GLU A 197 -2.47 14.07 21.21
C GLU A 197 -2.87 13.86 19.74
N VAL A 198 -2.40 14.77 18.88
CA VAL A 198 -2.39 14.63 17.42
C VAL A 198 -1.00 14.95 16.87
N TYR A 199 -0.64 14.28 15.79
CA TYR A 199 0.66 14.37 15.15
C TYR A 199 0.52 14.95 13.75
N GLY A 200 1.52 15.72 13.31
CA GLY A 200 1.49 16.45 12.03
C GLY A 200 2.29 15.84 10.90
N VAL A 201 2.98 14.73 11.14
CA VAL A 201 3.93 14.12 10.19
C VAL A 201 3.64 12.63 9.98
N VAL A 202 2.36 12.23 10.07
CA VAL A 202 1.92 10.87 9.77
C VAL A 202 2.04 10.60 8.26
N SER A 203 3.22 10.14 7.83
CA SER A 203 3.52 9.85 6.42
C SER A 203 3.38 8.36 6.12
N THR A 204 2.17 7.79 6.26
CA THR A 204 1.87 6.39 5.90
C THR A 204 2.39 6.07 4.49
N PHE A 205 2.14 6.98 3.55
CA PHE A 205 2.82 7.01 2.27
C PHE A 205 3.72 8.25 2.19
N ASN A 206 4.89 8.09 1.57
CA ASN A 206 5.92 9.14 1.49
C ASN A 206 5.60 10.29 0.53
N PHE A 207 4.36 10.40 0.02
CA PHE A 207 3.92 11.54 -0.78
C PHE A 207 3.47 12.74 0.08
N TYR A 208 3.08 12.51 1.36
CA TYR A 208 2.85 13.60 2.30
C TYR A 208 4.19 14.00 2.92
N THR A 209 4.69 15.16 2.51
CA THR A 209 5.97 15.70 2.98
C THR A 209 5.81 17.14 3.44
N VAL A 210 6.58 17.48 4.47
CA VAL A 210 6.66 18.84 5.05
C VAL A 210 8.12 19.31 5.06
N ASP A 211 8.96 18.72 4.22
CA ASP A 211 10.37 19.05 4.04
C ASP A 211 10.58 20.50 3.58
N LYS A 212 9.69 21.00 2.72
CA LYS A 212 9.69 22.39 2.24
C LYS A 212 8.64 23.21 2.96
N LYS A 213 9.01 24.45 3.33
CA LYS A 213 8.11 25.40 3.99
C LYS A 213 6.79 25.59 3.24
N GLY A 214 6.84 25.63 1.90
CA GLY A 214 5.67 25.78 1.01
C GLY A 214 4.64 24.64 1.08
N PHE A 215 4.99 23.47 1.64
CA PHE A 215 4.06 22.35 1.81
C PHE A 215 3.27 22.41 3.12
N VAL A 216 3.52 23.41 3.97
CA VAL A 216 2.78 23.62 5.22
C VAL A 216 1.87 24.82 5.10
N SER A 217 0.58 24.58 5.28
CA SER A 217 -0.48 25.58 5.18
C SER A 217 -0.53 26.38 6.48
N GLY A 218 -0.98 27.64 6.43
CA GLY A 218 -1.12 28.46 7.63
C GLY A 218 0.21 29.02 8.18
N GLY A 219 1.05 29.55 7.29
CA GLY A 219 2.24 30.34 7.67
C GLY A 219 3.59 29.65 7.45
N PHE A 220 3.63 28.53 6.71
CA PHE A 220 4.86 27.91 6.22
C PHE A 220 5.85 27.45 7.32
N LYS A 221 5.32 27.12 8.51
CA LYS A 221 6.08 26.67 9.69
C LYS A 221 5.95 25.16 9.87
N GLN A 222 7.03 24.40 9.68
CA GLN A 222 7.04 22.93 9.81
C GLN A 222 6.52 22.39 11.15
N LYS A 223 6.81 23.10 12.25
CA LYS A 223 6.29 22.75 13.59
C LYS A 223 4.76 22.82 13.70
N ASP A 224 4.11 23.54 12.79
CA ASP A 224 2.66 23.70 12.72
C ASP A 224 2.01 22.71 11.74
N ALA A 225 2.75 21.75 11.17
CA ALA A 225 2.21 20.75 10.25
C ALA A 225 1.05 19.92 10.83
N TRP A 226 0.94 19.81 12.16
CA TRP A 226 -0.20 19.19 12.83
C TRP A 226 -1.52 19.89 12.54
N LYS A 227 -1.51 21.17 12.12
CA LYS A 227 -2.72 21.89 11.70
C LYS A 227 -3.22 21.44 10.33
N ASN A 228 -2.31 21.03 9.44
CA ASN A 228 -2.64 20.56 8.09
C ASN A 228 -3.30 19.18 8.13
N TYR A 229 -2.71 18.27 8.89
CA TYR A 229 -3.11 16.87 8.93
C TYR A 229 -2.98 16.34 10.37
N PRO A 230 -3.87 16.78 11.29
CA PRO A 230 -3.85 16.31 12.68
C PRO A 230 -4.31 14.86 12.74
N VAL A 231 -3.44 13.96 13.16
CA VAL A 231 -3.74 12.52 13.24
C VAL A 231 -3.40 11.97 14.62
N CYS A 232 -4.34 11.28 15.29
CA CYS A 232 -4.07 10.61 16.56
C CYS A 232 -3.31 9.30 16.36
N LEU A 233 -2.70 8.79 17.45
CA LEU A 233 -1.92 7.55 17.43
C LEU A 233 -2.68 6.35 16.85
N ASN A 234 -3.91 6.10 17.33
CA ASN A 234 -4.73 4.98 16.85
C ASN A 234 -4.93 5.04 15.34
N CYS A 235 -5.22 6.22 14.79
CA CYS A 235 -5.39 6.37 13.34
C CYS A 235 -4.07 6.23 12.59
N ALA A 236 -2.95 6.74 13.12
CA ALA A 236 -1.65 6.57 12.50
C ALA A 236 -1.28 5.09 12.36
N LEU A 237 -1.41 4.33 13.45
CA LEU A 237 -1.14 2.89 13.48
C LEU A 237 -2.10 2.10 12.59
N THR A 238 -3.39 2.43 12.63
CA THR A 238 -4.40 1.79 11.76
C THR A 238 -4.09 2.03 10.28
N LEU A 239 -3.62 3.23 9.91
CA LEU A 239 -3.23 3.51 8.54
C LEU A 239 -1.98 2.71 8.10
N GLU A 240 -1.01 2.52 9.00
CA GLU A 240 0.16 1.66 8.71
C GLU A 240 -0.24 0.21 8.45
N GLU A 241 -1.14 -0.35 9.27
CA GLU A 241 -1.70 -1.69 9.03
C GLU A 241 -2.51 -1.76 7.73
N GLY A 242 -3.28 -0.72 7.42
CA GLY A 242 -3.99 -0.61 6.14
C GLY A 242 -3.05 -0.61 4.94
N LYS A 243 -1.93 0.12 5.03
CA LYS A 243 -0.88 0.11 4.00
C LYS A 243 -0.22 -1.26 3.87
N LYS A 244 0.10 -1.91 4.98
CA LYS A 244 0.68 -3.26 5.00
C LYS A 244 -0.25 -4.25 4.29
N TYR A 245 -1.54 -4.26 4.67
CA TYR A 245 -2.55 -5.09 4.01
C TYR A 245 -2.65 -4.81 2.50
N LEU A 246 -2.63 -3.53 2.10
CA LEU A 246 -2.63 -3.15 0.68
C LEU A 246 -1.42 -3.72 -0.07
N GLY A 247 -0.22 -3.63 0.51
CA GLY A 247 0.99 -4.17 -0.07
C GLY A 247 0.96 -5.68 -0.23
N ASP A 248 0.46 -6.39 0.79
CA ASP A 248 0.46 -7.85 0.83
C ASP A 248 -0.67 -8.47 0.01
N ASN A 249 -1.84 -7.82 -0.06
CA ASN A 249 -3.06 -8.40 -0.61
C ASN A 249 -3.59 -7.68 -1.86
N LEU A 250 -3.32 -6.40 -2.05
CA LEU A 250 -3.98 -5.57 -3.06
C LEU A 250 -3.00 -4.77 -3.93
N SER A 251 -1.76 -5.25 -4.05
CA SER A 251 -0.74 -4.73 -4.95
C SER A 251 -0.59 -5.66 -6.14
N PHE A 252 -0.80 -5.12 -7.34
CA PHE A 252 -0.85 -5.90 -8.58
C PHE A 252 0.00 -5.26 -9.70
N SER A 253 0.36 -6.07 -10.67
CA SER A 253 1.09 -5.68 -11.88
C SER A 253 0.14 -5.28 -13.01
N PHE A 254 0.55 -4.32 -13.83
CA PHE A 254 -0.24 -3.83 -14.97
C PHE A 254 0.71 -3.45 -16.11
N TYR A 255 1.17 -4.43 -16.90
CA TYR A 255 1.97 -4.23 -18.12
C TYR A 255 3.18 -3.29 -17.96
N GLY A 256 3.96 -3.51 -16.91
CA GLY A 256 5.16 -2.73 -16.57
C GLY A 256 4.94 -1.65 -15.52
N PHE A 257 3.73 -1.52 -14.99
CA PHE A 257 3.41 -0.70 -13.83
C PHE A 257 2.97 -1.57 -12.65
N LYS A 258 2.99 -0.98 -11.44
CA LYS A 258 2.31 -1.52 -10.27
C LYS A 258 1.17 -0.61 -9.89
N TYR A 259 0.08 -1.18 -9.39
CA TYR A 259 -1.01 -0.41 -8.81
C TYR A 259 -1.47 -1.02 -7.49
N LEU A 260 -1.96 -0.15 -6.59
CA LEU A 260 -2.77 -0.58 -5.45
C LEU A 260 -4.24 -0.50 -5.83
N LEU A 261 -4.98 -1.57 -5.57
CA LEU A 261 -6.44 -1.56 -5.57
C LEU A 261 -6.92 -1.16 -4.18
N ILE A 262 -7.66 -0.06 -4.06
CA ILE A 262 -8.11 0.47 -2.77
C ILE A 262 -9.65 0.44 -2.73
N PRO A 263 -10.24 -0.64 -2.17
CA PRO A 263 -11.67 -0.74 -1.89
C PRO A 263 -12.16 0.38 -0.98
N LYS A 264 -13.15 1.15 -1.42
CA LYS A 264 -13.79 2.24 -0.68
C LYS A 264 -15.29 1.94 -0.57
N PHE A 265 -15.73 1.56 0.62
CA PHE A 265 -17.14 1.28 0.89
C PHE A 265 -17.93 2.56 1.13
N ILE A 266 -19.19 2.58 0.70
CA ILE A 266 -20.15 3.59 1.12
C ILE A 266 -20.44 3.42 2.62
N LYS A 267 -20.60 4.52 3.36
CA LYS A 267 -20.71 4.51 4.83
C LYS A 267 -21.82 3.61 5.40
N ILE A 268 -22.89 3.37 4.64
CA ILE A 268 -24.05 2.60 5.10
C ILE A 268 -23.85 1.08 5.05
N VAL A 269 -22.76 0.60 4.45
CA VAL A 269 -22.49 -0.83 4.27
C VAL A 269 -22.17 -1.48 5.61
N LYS A 270 -22.94 -2.52 5.95
CA LYS A 270 -22.73 -3.31 7.17
C LYS A 270 -21.33 -3.92 7.21
N LYS A 271 -20.71 -3.95 8.39
CA LYS A 271 -19.33 -4.47 8.58
C LYS A 271 -19.14 -5.91 8.11
N ASN A 272 -20.15 -6.78 8.25
CA ASN A 272 -20.07 -8.17 7.79
C ASN A 272 -19.88 -8.26 6.27
N ILE A 273 -20.59 -7.44 5.49
CA ILE A 273 -20.43 -7.39 4.03
C ILE A 273 -19.01 -6.96 3.65
N GLN A 274 -18.44 -5.98 4.34
CA GLN A 274 -17.07 -5.53 4.11
C GLN A 274 -16.07 -6.67 4.39
N LYS A 275 -16.23 -7.37 5.52
CA LYS A 275 -15.42 -8.54 5.88
C LYS A 275 -15.50 -9.65 4.85
N ASP A 276 -16.71 -9.95 4.35
CA ASP A 276 -16.91 -11.01 3.37
C ASP A 276 -16.20 -10.70 2.05
N ILE A 277 -16.16 -9.43 1.62
CA ILE A 277 -15.40 -9.02 0.44
C ILE A 277 -13.89 -9.21 0.63
N PHE A 278 -13.35 -8.81 1.77
CA PHE A 278 -11.93 -9.03 2.06
C PHE A 278 -11.59 -10.52 2.16
N LYS A 279 -12.45 -11.35 2.77
CA LYS A 279 -12.27 -12.81 2.78
C LYS A 279 -12.26 -13.39 1.37
N LYS A 280 -13.17 -12.95 0.48
CA LYS A 280 -13.19 -13.35 -0.92
C LYS A 280 -11.88 -12.99 -1.65
N ILE A 281 -11.34 -11.80 -1.41
CA ILE A 281 -10.02 -11.39 -1.94
C ILE A 281 -8.93 -12.35 -1.46
N GLU A 282 -8.90 -12.66 -0.18
CA GLU A 282 -7.87 -13.53 0.41
C GLU A 282 -7.96 -14.97 -0.11
N ILE A 283 -9.17 -15.53 -0.19
CA ILE A 283 -9.42 -16.85 -0.78
C ILE A 283 -8.93 -16.89 -2.22
N GLN A 284 -9.20 -15.83 -2.98
CA GLN A 284 -8.81 -15.71 -4.37
C GLN A 284 -7.29 -15.64 -4.57
N LYS A 285 -6.53 -15.20 -3.56
CA LYS A 285 -5.07 -15.20 -3.57
C LYS A 285 -4.45 -16.52 -3.13
N ASP A 286 -5.21 -17.39 -2.46
CA ASP A 286 -4.72 -18.68 -2.02
C ASP A 286 -4.74 -19.67 -3.19
N PRO A 287 -3.58 -20.18 -3.67
CA PRO A 287 -3.53 -21.11 -4.79
C PRO A 287 -4.37 -22.38 -4.60
N ARG A 288 -4.69 -22.74 -3.35
CA ARG A 288 -5.49 -23.92 -3.00
C ARG A 288 -6.99 -23.73 -3.24
N PHE A 289 -7.47 -22.49 -3.13
CA PHE A 289 -8.90 -22.15 -3.18
C PHE A 289 -9.27 -21.18 -4.30
N ARG A 290 -8.27 -20.66 -5.01
CA ARG A 290 -8.42 -19.75 -6.13
C ARG A 290 -9.29 -20.36 -7.24
N LYS A 291 -10.26 -19.60 -7.75
CA LYS A 291 -11.00 -20.02 -8.96
C LYS A 291 -10.04 -20.05 -10.16
N LYS A 292 -10.04 -21.16 -10.90
CA LYS A 292 -9.19 -21.36 -12.08
C LYS A 292 -9.66 -20.56 -13.30
N GLU A 293 -10.97 -20.41 -13.45
CA GLU A 293 -11.61 -19.70 -14.57
C GLU A 293 -11.88 -18.24 -14.18
N ILE A 294 -10.87 -17.38 -14.30
CA ILE A 294 -11.04 -15.96 -14.08
C ILE A 294 -10.62 -15.20 -15.31
N LYS A 295 -11.44 -14.23 -15.68
CA LYS A 295 -11.13 -13.33 -16.78
C LYS A 295 -10.12 -12.31 -16.27
N HIS A 296 -9.05 -12.12 -17.03
CA HIS A 296 -7.99 -11.17 -16.70
C HIS A 296 -8.04 -9.98 -17.66
N LEU A 297 -8.03 -8.77 -17.11
CA LEU A 297 -7.75 -7.56 -17.89
C LEU A 297 -6.26 -7.19 -17.83
N THR A 298 -5.54 -7.72 -16.84
CA THR A 298 -4.13 -7.44 -16.59
C THR A 298 -3.25 -8.66 -16.80
N SER A 299 -1.93 -8.48 -16.70
CA SER A 299 -0.96 -9.58 -16.73
C SER A 299 -0.73 -10.23 -15.37
N ASP A 300 -1.39 -9.76 -14.31
CA ASP A 300 -1.20 -10.30 -12.96
C ASP A 300 -2.14 -11.48 -12.76
N GLU A 301 -1.57 -12.67 -12.59
CA GLU A 301 -2.36 -13.85 -12.30
C GLU A 301 -3.16 -13.65 -11.02
N ASN A 302 -2.63 -12.98 -9.99
CA ASN A 302 -3.36 -12.83 -8.72
C ASN A 302 -4.37 -11.67 -8.74
N GLU A 303 -4.68 -11.06 -9.89
CA GLU A 303 -5.66 -9.98 -9.94
C GLU A 303 -7.04 -10.42 -9.42
N VAL A 304 -7.77 -9.46 -8.87
CA VAL A 304 -9.11 -9.67 -8.30
C VAL A 304 -10.18 -8.80 -8.94
N LEU A 305 -9.93 -8.23 -10.13
CA LEU A 305 -10.84 -7.27 -10.77
C LEU A 305 -12.15 -7.92 -11.21
N ASP A 306 -12.10 -9.14 -11.73
CA ASP A 306 -13.29 -9.92 -12.09
C ASP A 306 -14.16 -10.16 -10.85
N LEU A 307 -13.53 -10.60 -9.75
CA LEU A 307 -14.17 -10.75 -8.44
C LEU A 307 -14.77 -9.42 -7.93
N MET A 308 -14.07 -8.29 -8.11
CA MET A 308 -14.62 -6.97 -7.76
C MET A 308 -15.82 -6.58 -8.63
N SER A 309 -15.88 -7.05 -9.88
CA SER A 309 -16.97 -6.76 -10.81
C SER A 309 -18.30 -7.42 -10.40
N GLU A 310 -18.23 -8.54 -9.67
CA GLU A 310 -19.38 -9.27 -9.14
C GLU A 310 -20.01 -8.61 -7.91
N GLN A 311 -19.35 -7.62 -7.29
CA GLN A 311 -19.85 -6.98 -6.07
C GLN A 311 -20.95 -5.93 -6.37
N GLY A 312 -21.73 -5.55 -5.35
CA GLY A 312 -22.71 -4.49 -5.49
C GLY A 312 -22.08 -3.09 -5.52
N ASN A 313 -22.78 -2.12 -6.10
CA ASN A 313 -22.37 -0.70 -6.23
C ASN A 313 -22.32 0.08 -4.90
N TYR A 314 -22.19 -0.62 -3.78
CA TYR A 314 -21.87 -0.07 -2.47
C TYR A 314 -20.36 -0.03 -2.20
N LEU A 315 -19.56 -0.45 -3.17
CA LEU A 315 -18.10 -0.45 -3.20
C LEU A 315 -17.63 0.42 -4.37
N ASN A 316 -16.59 1.21 -4.14
CA ASN A 316 -15.80 1.88 -5.17
C ASN A 316 -14.38 1.30 -5.17
N ASN A 317 -13.83 1.06 -6.36
CA ASN A 317 -12.49 0.56 -6.56
C ASN A 317 -11.60 1.70 -7.02
N ASN A 318 -10.67 2.15 -6.18
CA ASN A 318 -9.69 3.15 -6.59
C ASN A 318 -8.39 2.48 -7.01
N PHE A 319 -7.77 2.94 -8.08
CA PHE A 319 -6.51 2.42 -8.59
C PHE A 319 -5.41 3.45 -8.40
N LEU A 320 -4.41 3.14 -7.58
CA LEU A 320 -3.25 3.99 -7.38
C LEU A 320 -2.04 3.38 -8.08
N PHE A 321 -1.76 3.80 -9.31
CA PHE A 321 -0.55 3.42 -10.02
C PHE A 321 0.66 4.13 -9.43
N TYR A 322 1.73 3.39 -9.15
CA TYR A 322 2.88 3.93 -8.45
C TYR A 322 4.22 3.37 -8.94
N SER A 323 5.28 4.11 -8.62
CA SER A 323 6.67 3.65 -8.72
C SER A 323 7.34 3.78 -7.36
N ALA A 324 7.92 2.68 -6.88
CA ALA A 324 8.65 2.60 -5.62
C ALA A 324 10.02 1.94 -5.85
N PRO A 325 11.00 2.67 -6.41
CA PRO A 325 12.28 2.11 -6.84
C PRO A 325 13.14 1.58 -5.69
N LYS A 326 12.84 1.98 -4.45
CA LYS A 326 13.49 1.49 -3.22
C LYS A 326 12.61 0.50 -2.44
N GLY A 327 11.64 -0.13 -3.10
CA GLY A 327 10.67 -1.04 -2.48
C GLY A 327 9.43 -0.32 -1.94
N PHE A 328 8.35 -1.07 -1.70
CA PHE A 328 7.03 -0.53 -1.32
C PHE A 328 7.05 0.30 -0.02
N ASN A 329 7.87 -0.13 0.94
CA ASN A 329 8.11 0.56 2.21
C ASN A 329 9.39 1.42 2.18
N GLY A 330 9.98 1.64 1.01
CA GLY A 330 11.18 2.45 0.83
C GLY A 330 10.91 3.96 0.93
N ALA A 331 11.99 4.74 0.96
CA ALA A 331 11.93 6.19 1.10
C ALA A 331 11.23 6.93 -0.06
N VAL A 332 11.10 6.30 -1.24
CA VAL A 332 10.53 6.92 -2.44
C VAL A 332 9.26 6.20 -2.85
N PHE A 333 8.16 6.95 -2.95
CA PHE A 333 6.86 6.47 -3.44
C PHE A 333 6.24 7.52 -4.36
N ASN A 334 6.32 7.30 -5.67
CA ASN A 334 5.82 8.22 -6.69
C ASN A 334 4.46 7.75 -7.19
N ILE A 335 3.46 8.64 -7.12
CA ILE A 335 2.14 8.39 -7.72
C ILE A 335 2.25 8.70 -9.22
N LEU A 336 1.85 7.75 -10.06
CA LEU A 336 1.88 7.88 -11.52
C LEU A 336 0.50 8.21 -12.09
N LEU A 337 -0.56 7.61 -11.53
CA LEU A 337 -1.95 7.85 -11.89
C LEU A 337 -2.82 7.42 -10.71
N TYR A 338 -3.85 8.21 -10.39
CA TYR A 338 -4.89 7.83 -9.44
C TYR A 338 -6.24 7.85 -10.16
N ILE A 339 -6.85 6.67 -10.30
CA ILE A 339 -8.20 6.52 -10.87
C ILE A 339 -9.17 6.30 -9.71
N GLU A 340 -10.14 7.19 -9.58
CA GLU A 340 -11.06 7.21 -8.44
C GLU A 340 -12.46 6.73 -8.81
N ASP A 341 -13.13 6.17 -7.82
CA ASP A 341 -14.55 5.86 -7.77
C ASP A 341 -15.05 4.94 -8.90
N ILE A 342 -14.28 3.90 -9.24
CA ILE A 342 -14.70 2.88 -10.21
C ILE A 342 -15.67 1.89 -9.56
N LEU A 343 -16.93 1.94 -9.98
CA LEU A 343 -17.97 1.02 -9.50
C LEU A 343 -17.74 -0.42 -10.02
N PRO A 344 -18.12 -1.46 -9.25
CA PRO A 344 -18.25 -2.83 -9.72
C PRO A 344 -19.01 -2.96 -11.04
N SER A 345 -20.12 -2.22 -11.20
CA SER A 345 -20.87 -2.22 -12.47
C SER A 345 -20.04 -1.72 -13.65
N ARG A 346 -19.08 -0.80 -13.44
CA ARG A 346 -18.16 -0.36 -14.49
C ARG A 346 -17.16 -1.46 -14.82
N LEU A 347 -16.56 -2.11 -13.82
CA LEU A 347 -15.69 -3.27 -14.06
C LEU A 347 -16.44 -4.35 -14.83
N LYS A 348 -17.70 -4.62 -14.47
CA LYS A 348 -18.56 -5.59 -15.16
C LYS A 348 -18.78 -5.22 -16.62
N GLN A 349 -18.92 -3.94 -16.96
CA GLN A 349 -18.98 -3.50 -18.36
C GLN A 349 -17.67 -3.75 -19.10
N LEU A 350 -16.51 -3.54 -18.46
CA LEU A 350 -15.20 -3.84 -19.07
C LEU A 350 -15.07 -5.33 -19.39
N PHE A 351 -15.46 -6.21 -18.45
CA PHE A 351 -15.45 -7.65 -18.68
C PHE A 351 -16.45 -8.11 -19.73
N LYS A 352 -17.67 -7.55 -19.74
CA LYS A 352 -18.66 -7.83 -20.80
C LYS A 352 -18.17 -7.43 -22.19
N ALA A 353 -17.57 -6.24 -22.32
CA ALA A 353 -17.01 -5.80 -23.59
C ALA A 353 -15.85 -6.71 -24.03
N LYS A 354 -15.04 -7.20 -23.08
CA LYS A 354 -14.01 -8.21 -23.35
C LYS A 354 -14.63 -9.50 -23.86
N GLU A 355 -15.65 -10.03 -23.19
CA GLU A 355 -16.33 -11.26 -23.59
C GLU A 355 -16.90 -11.19 -25.01
N VAL A 356 -17.58 -10.08 -25.34
CA VAL A 356 -18.15 -9.86 -26.68
C VAL A 356 -17.05 -9.88 -27.74
N VAL A 357 -15.98 -9.11 -27.52
CA VAL A 357 -14.90 -9.01 -28.51
C VAL A 357 -14.12 -10.32 -28.60
N ASP A 358 -13.83 -10.99 -27.49
CA ASP A 358 -13.11 -12.25 -27.49
C ASP A 358 -13.85 -13.32 -28.30
N GLN A 359 -15.19 -13.33 -28.31
CA GLN A 359 -16.00 -14.31 -29.02
C GLN A 359 -16.04 -14.13 -30.55
N GLU A 360 -15.54 -13.02 -31.08
CA GLU A 360 -15.51 -12.79 -32.53
C GLU A 360 -14.61 -13.83 -33.23
N GLU A 361 -15.14 -14.47 -34.27
CA GLU A 361 -14.49 -15.59 -34.97
C GLU A 361 -13.08 -15.24 -35.46
N ILE A 362 -12.87 -14.00 -35.92
CA ILE A 362 -11.58 -13.53 -36.41
C ILE A 362 -10.48 -13.55 -35.33
N PHE A 363 -10.82 -13.33 -34.06
CA PHE A 363 -9.87 -13.36 -32.95
C PHE A 363 -9.70 -14.76 -32.37
N GLN A 364 -10.78 -15.56 -32.35
CA GLN A 364 -10.71 -16.98 -32.00
C GLN A 364 -9.79 -17.76 -32.96
N ASN A 365 -9.87 -17.46 -34.25
CA ASN A 365 -9.02 -18.08 -35.28
C ASN A 365 -7.59 -17.49 -35.33
N CYS A 366 -7.28 -16.46 -34.53
CA CYS A 366 -5.97 -15.85 -34.48
C CYS A 366 -5.11 -16.51 -33.39
N GLU A 367 -4.38 -17.57 -33.74
CA GLU A 367 -3.46 -18.23 -32.79
C GLU A 367 -2.29 -17.32 -32.40
N ILE A 368 -2.11 -17.13 -31.10
CA ILE A 368 -0.96 -16.47 -30.49
C ILE A 368 -0.25 -17.39 -29.52
N ASP A 369 1.06 -17.19 -29.39
CA ASP A 369 1.86 -17.89 -28.39
C ASP A 369 1.48 -17.42 -26.98
N ILE A 370 1.13 -18.35 -26.11
CA ILE A 370 0.83 -18.09 -24.71
C ILE A 370 2.10 -18.32 -23.89
N TYR A 371 2.45 -17.32 -23.08
CA TYR A 371 3.60 -17.37 -22.21
C TYR A 371 3.18 -17.29 -20.74
N GLN A 372 3.80 -18.13 -19.92
CA GLN A 372 3.75 -18.05 -18.46
C GLN A 372 5.19 -18.04 -17.95
N ASP A 373 5.54 -17.07 -17.10
CA ASP A 373 6.90 -16.88 -16.59
C ASP A 373 8.00 -16.90 -17.68
N ARG A 374 7.71 -16.24 -18.81
CA ARG A 374 8.57 -16.16 -20.01
C ARG A 374 8.83 -17.51 -20.71
N LYS A 375 8.12 -18.57 -20.31
CA LYS A 375 8.13 -19.86 -21.00
C LYS A 375 6.89 -19.97 -21.87
N LYS A 376 7.07 -20.40 -23.11
CA LYS A 376 5.96 -20.71 -24.01
C LYS A 376 5.27 -21.97 -23.48
N ILE A 377 4.00 -21.84 -23.12
CA ILE A 377 3.19 -22.96 -22.59
C ILE A 377 2.24 -23.53 -23.64
N GLY A 378 2.00 -22.81 -24.73
CA GLY A 378 1.16 -23.29 -25.82
C GLY A 378 0.81 -22.19 -26.81
N LYS A 379 -0.25 -22.44 -27.57
CA LYS A 379 -0.93 -21.45 -28.39
C LYS A 379 -2.39 -21.38 -27.98
N GLY A 380 -3.01 -20.22 -28.19
CA GLY A 380 -4.45 -20.06 -28.02
C GLY A 380 -4.96 -18.84 -28.77
N PRO A 381 -6.26 -18.54 -28.65
CA PRO A 381 -6.89 -17.44 -29.35
C PRO A 381 -6.34 -16.08 -28.88
N LEU A 382 -6.48 -15.07 -29.73
CA LEU A 382 -6.16 -13.70 -29.35
C LEU A 382 -7.26 -13.18 -28.43
N GLU A 383 -6.95 -13.01 -27.15
CA GLU A 383 -7.87 -12.46 -26.15
C GLU A 383 -7.52 -11.02 -25.76
N PHE A 384 -8.56 -10.22 -25.51
CA PHE A 384 -8.40 -8.84 -25.12
C PHE A 384 -7.83 -8.72 -23.72
N ASN A 385 -6.80 -7.90 -23.58
CA ASN A 385 -6.29 -7.43 -22.30
C ASN A 385 -5.53 -6.11 -22.51
N PHE A 386 -5.15 -5.41 -21.44
CA PHE A 386 -4.44 -4.14 -21.59
C PHE A 386 -3.01 -4.29 -22.16
N GLY A 387 -2.51 -5.50 -22.38
CA GLY A 387 -1.29 -5.79 -23.11
C GLY A 387 -1.41 -5.48 -24.59
N ILE A 388 -2.62 -5.62 -25.15
CA ILE A 388 -2.95 -5.14 -26.50
C ILE A 388 -2.75 -3.63 -26.58
N LEU A 389 -3.33 -2.87 -25.64
CA LEU A 389 -3.08 -1.43 -25.55
C LEU A 389 -1.58 -1.12 -25.37
N ARG A 390 -0.88 -1.88 -24.52
CA ARG A 390 0.55 -1.69 -24.27
C ARG A 390 1.41 -1.89 -25.52
N THR A 391 0.97 -2.73 -26.47
CA THR A 391 1.67 -2.98 -27.73
C THR A 391 1.86 -1.69 -28.54
N PHE A 392 0.85 -0.80 -28.53
CA PHE A 392 0.88 0.47 -29.26
C PHE A 392 1.46 1.64 -28.47
N PHE A 393 1.63 1.46 -27.16
CA PHE A 393 2.27 2.42 -26.26
C PHE A 393 3.41 1.76 -25.49
N PRO A 394 4.50 1.32 -26.14
CA PRO A 394 5.58 0.59 -25.49
C PRO A 394 6.33 1.46 -24.45
N ARG A 395 7.02 0.81 -23.50
CA ARG A 395 7.70 1.53 -22.40
C ARG A 395 8.68 2.58 -22.92
N ILE A 396 9.50 2.18 -23.89
CA ILE A 396 10.46 3.02 -24.61
C ILE A 396 10.39 2.62 -26.08
N SER A 397 10.31 3.60 -26.97
CA SER A 397 10.59 3.43 -28.40
C SER A 397 11.27 4.72 -28.89
N ASN A 398 12.34 4.59 -29.68
CA ASN A 398 13.16 5.70 -30.18
C ASN A 398 13.52 6.73 -29.09
N ASN A 399 14.03 6.27 -27.94
CA ASN A 399 14.40 7.09 -26.76
C ASN A 399 13.26 7.94 -26.13
N MET A 400 12.00 7.72 -26.55
CA MET A 400 10.82 8.36 -25.98
C MET A 400 10.00 7.37 -25.15
N THR A 401 9.36 7.88 -24.09
CA THR A 401 8.47 7.08 -23.25
C THR A 401 6.99 7.31 -23.58
N PHE A 402 6.24 6.22 -23.77
CA PHE A 402 4.80 6.26 -24.03
C PHE A 402 3.97 5.95 -22.78
N ASN A 403 4.61 5.89 -21.62
CA ASN A 403 3.97 5.56 -20.35
C ASN A 403 2.81 6.51 -20.00
N LYS A 404 2.97 7.81 -20.26
CA LYS A 404 1.91 8.80 -20.01
C LYS A 404 0.68 8.55 -20.88
N TYR A 405 0.87 8.28 -22.17
CA TYR A 405 -0.23 7.98 -23.09
C TYR A 405 -0.93 6.67 -22.72
N PHE A 406 -0.16 5.62 -22.40
CA PHE A 406 -0.74 4.35 -21.93
C PHE A 406 -1.61 4.55 -20.69
N LEU A 407 -1.12 5.29 -19.68
CA LEU A 407 -1.86 5.57 -18.45
C LEU A 407 -3.07 6.48 -18.71
N ASP A 408 -2.98 7.46 -19.61
CA ASP A 408 -4.10 8.32 -19.98
C ASP A 408 -5.24 7.55 -20.67
N ILE A 409 -4.91 6.70 -21.65
CA ILE A 409 -5.92 5.86 -22.31
C ILE A 409 -6.50 4.84 -21.31
N THR A 410 -5.66 4.27 -20.43
CA THR A 410 -6.15 3.41 -19.34
C THR A 410 -7.14 4.15 -18.45
N ASN A 411 -6.82 5.38 -18.02
CA ASN A 411 -7.71 6.22 -17.24
C ASN A 411 -9.04 6.45 -17.97
N LYS A 412 -9.01 6.77 -19.27
CA LYS A 412 -10.21 6.97 -20.10
C LYS A 412 -11.07 5.72 -20.19
N ILE A 413 -10.46 4.55 -20.39
CA ILE A 413 -11.16 3.27 -20.41
C ILE A 413 -11.85 3.00 -19.06
N PHE A 414 -11.15 3.14 -17.93
CA PHE A 414 -11.78 2.90 -16.62
C PHE A 414 -12.88 3.92 -16.30
N THR A 415 -12.66 5.20 -16.61
CA THR A 415 -13.58 6.32 -16.28
C THR A 415 -14.65 6.60 -17.32
N ASN A 416 -14.78 5.75 -18.35
CA ASN A 416 -15.75 5.90 -19.44
C ASN A 416 -15.64 7.25 -20.18
N LYS A 417 -14.42 7.74 -20.38
CA LYS A 417 -14.15 8.97 -21.13
C LYS A 417 -13.85 8.66 -22.60
N PRO A 418 -14.20 9.56 -23.53
CA PRO A 418 -13.90 9.37 -24.95
C PRO A 418 -12.40 9.21 -25.24
N VAL A 419 -12.10 8.36 -26.21
CA VAL A 419 -10.79 8.15 -26.82
C VAL A 419 -10.87 8.59 -28.29
N GLU A 420 -10.05 9.56 -28.67
CA GLU A 420 -10.03 10.09 -30.04
C GLU A 420 -9.45 9.04 -31.01
N TYR A 421 -10.25 8.63 -32.00
CA TYR A 421 -9.88 7.58 -32.95
C TYR A 421 -8.60 7.91 -33.71
N ASN A 422 -8.51 9.12 -34.27
CA ASN A 422 -7.34 9.55 -35.05
C ASN A 422 -6.06 9.57 -34.21
N PHE A 423 -6.17 9.94 -32.94
CA PHE A 423 -5.04 9.88 -32.02
C PHE A 423 -4.54 8.44 -31.86
N LEU A 424 -5.44 7.50 -31.59
CA LEU A 424 -5.07 6.09 -31.43
C LEU A 424 -4.53 5.47 -32.72
N LEU A 425 -5.17 5.77 -33.86
CA LEU A 425 -4.78 5.27 -35.16
C LEU A 425 -3.34 5.68 -35.53
N ASN A 426 -2.93 6.89 -35.18
CA ASN A 426 -1.55 7.35 -35.41
C ASN A 426 -0.51 6.44 -34.72
N PHE A 427 -0.75 5.99 -33.48
CA PHE A 427 0.17 5.08 -32.78
C PHE A 427 0.12 3.66 -33.32
N ILE A 428 -1.08 3.18 -33.69
CA ILE A 428 -1.26 1.87 -34.33
C ILE A 428 -0.47 1.81 -35.64
N VAL A 429 -0.72 2.76 -36.54
CA VAL A 429 -0.07 2.82 -37.85
C VAL A 429 1.44 2.98 -37.70
N LYS A 430 1.89 3.82 -36.77
CA LYS A 430 3.33 3.95 -36.48
C LYS A 430 3.96 2.62 -36.09
N LYS A 431 3.36 1.88 -35.15
CA LYS A 431 3.88 0.58 -34.71
C LYS A 431 3.95 -0.43 -35.85
N ILE A 432 2.89 -0.53 -36.66
CA ILE A 432 2.83 -1.47 -37.79
C ILE A 432 3.88 -1.09 -38.85
N ARG A 433 4.05 0.20 -39.16
CA ARG A 433 5.08 0.67 -40.11
C ARG A 433 6.49 0.41 -39.58
N ASP A 434 6.75 0.68 -38.30
CA ASP A 434 8.05 0.42 -37.68
C ASP A 434 8.43 -1.07 -37.75
N ASP A 435 7.47 -1.97 -37.54
CA ASP A 435 7.67 -3.42 -37.65
C ASP A 435 7.84 -3.87 -39.10
N PHE A 436 7.04 -3.32 -40.01
CA PHE A 436 7.15 -3.61 -41.44
C PHE A 436 8.53 -3.24 -41.98
N ILE A 437 9.05 -2.05 -41.64
CA ILE A 437 10.40 -1.60 -42.03
C ILE A 437 11.49 -2.56 -41.51
N LYS A 438 11.27 -3.19 -40.36
CA LYS A 438 12.18 -4.16 -39.75
C LYS A 438 11.97 -5.59 -40.25
N ASN A 439 11.11 -5.82 -41.23
CA ASN A 439 10.70 -7.14 -41.72
C ASN A 439 10.11 -8.05 -40.63
N TYR A 440 9.46 -7.47 -39.61
CA TYR A 440 8.72 -8.23 -38.61
C TYR A 440 7.29 -8.54 -39.08
N PRO A 441 6.72 -9.72 -38.75
CA PRO A 441 5.34 -10.05 -39.11
C PRO A 441 4.32 -9.06 -38.51
N THR A 442 3.55 -8.39 -39.36
CA THR A 442 2.57 -7.37 -38.94
C THR A 442 1.16 -7.92 -38.70
N LYS A 443 0.89 -9.18 -39.06
CA LYS A 443 -0.44 -9.82 -38.94
C LYS A 443 -0.98 -9.71 -37.51
N ILE A 444 -0.18 -10.11 -36.52
CA ILE A 444 -0.60 -10.12 -35.11
C ILE A 444 -0.84 -8.70 -34.58
N ASP A 445 0.02 -7.74 -34.93
CA ASP A 445 -0.16 -6.34 -34.53
C ASP A 445 -1.40 -5.71 -35.19
N THR A 446 -1.71 -6.10 -36.42
CA THR A 446 -2.94 -5.68 -37.11
C THR A 446 -4.18 -6.26 -36.42
N MET A 447 -4.16 -7.54 -36.02
CA MET A 447 -5.26 -8.16 -35.27
C MET A 447 -5.45 -7.52 -33.89
N LYS A 448 -4.35 -7.26 -33.16
CA LYS A 448 -4.37 -6.51 -31.90
C LYS A 448 -4.97 -5.11 -32.06
N ALA A 449 -4.63 -4.41 -33.14
CA ALA A 449 -5.16 -3.09 -33.43
C ALA A 449 -6.67 -3.14 -33.64
N PHE A 450 -7.14 -4.09 -34.46
CA PHE A 450 -8.56 -4.28 -34.73
C PHE A 450 -9.33 -4.66 -33.46
N MET A 451 -8.79 -5.57 -32.64
CA MET A 451 -9.37 -5.96 -31.37
C MET A 451 -9.50 -4.78 -30.39
N LEU A 452 -8.46 -3.93 -30.30
CA LEU A 452 -8.49 -2.73 -29.46
C LEU A 452 -9.59 -1.77 -29.91
N LEU A 453 -9.71 -1.53 -31.21
CA LEU A 453 -10.75 -0.65 -31.77
C LEU A 453 -12.16 -1.21 -31.50
N ASN A 454 -12.36 -2.52 -31.68
CA ASN A 454 -13.63 -3.18 -31.40
C ASN A 454 -13.99 -3.09 -29.91
N TYR A 455 -13.03 -3.31 -29.01
CA TYR A 455 -13.23 -3.18 -27.58
C TYR A 455 -13.62 -1.75 -27.16
N LEU A 456 -12.95 -0.72 -27.70
CA LEU A 456 -13.30 0.67 -27.41
C LEU A 456 -14.65 1.08 -28.03
N LYS A 457 -15.02 0.50 -29.17
CA LYS A 457 -16.33 0.67 -29.80
C LYS A 457 -17.44 0.02 -28.99
N GLU A 458 -17.23 -1.20 -28.50
CA GLU A 458 -18.18 -1.92 -27.64
C GLU A 458 -18.42 -1.16 -26.32
N LEU A 459 -17.36 -0.57 -25.76
CA LEU A 459 -17.48 0.34 -24.62
C LEU A 459 -18.13 1.70 -24.95
N LYS A 460 -18.39 2.01 -26.22
CA LYS A 460 -18.94 3.27 -26.72
C LYS A 460 -18.10 4.50 -26.34
N ILE A 461 -16.78 4.33 -26.23
CA ILE A 461 -15.85 5.41 -25.90
C ILE A 461 -14.97 5.82 -27.08
N LEU A 462 -15.00 5.10 -28.20
CA LEU A 462 -14.26 5.48 -29.40
C LEU A 462 -14.96 6.64 -30.12
N LYS A 463 -14.33 7.82 -30.15
CA LYS A 463 -14.84 9.00 -30.83
C LYS A 463 -14.23 9.11 -32.21
N LEU A 464 -15.06 8.89 -33.23
CA LEU A 464 -14.77 9.29 -34.60
C LEU A 464 -14.95 10.80 -34.68
N LYS A 465 -14.06 11.52 -35.39
CA LYS A 465 -14.41 12.89 -35.80
C LYS A 465 -15.74 12.77 -36.54
N LYS A 466 -16.78 13.48 -36.08
CA LYS A 466 -17.91 13.75 -36.96
C LYS A 466 -17.30 14.39 -38.20
N GLU A 467 -17.59 13.85 -39.38
CA GLU A 467 -17.60 14.69 -40.57
C GLU A 467 -18.45 15.89 -40.16
N GLU A 468 -17.82 17.06 -40.07
CA GLU A 468 -18.59 18.28 -40.25
C GLU A 468 -19.28 18.04 -41.58
N LYS A 469 -20.59 17.77 -41.54
CA LYS A 469 -21.41 18.08 -42.69
C LYS A 469 -21.08 19.54 -42.92
N MET A 470 -20.32 19.83 -43.98
CA MET A 470 -20.46 21.09 -44.65
C MET A 470 -21.95 21.18 -44.89
N GLU A 471 -22.66 21.96 -44.08
CA GLU A 471 -23.85 22.62 -44.57
C GLU A 471 -23.34 23.29 -45.84
N THR A 472 -23.75 22.73 -46.97
CA THR A 472 -23.76 23.48 -48.21
C THR A 472 -24.56 24.73 -47.88
N GLU A 473 -23.86 25.81 -47.51
CA GLU A 473 -24.44 27.13 -47.54
C GLU A 473 -25.05 27.25 -48.92
N ASP A 474 -26.38 27.30 -48.95
CA ASP A 474 -27.13 27.62 -50.14
C ASP A 474 -26.52 28.90 -50.71
N LEU A 475 -25.84 28.75 -51.86
CA LEU A 475 -25.29 29.83 -52.69
C LEU A 475 -26.40 30.69 -53.32
N SER A 476 -27.55 30.83 -52.67
CA SER A 476 -28.69 31.62 -53.14
C SER A 476 -29.01 32.83 -52.26
N ALA A 477 -28.17 33.18 -51.29
CA ALA A 477 -28.36 34.37 -50.44
C ALA A 477 -27.55 35.61 -50.88
N GLN A 478 -26.64 35.48 -51.85
CA GLN A 478 -25.81 36.62 -52.33
C GLN A 478 -26.36 37.37 -53.55
N GLU A 479 -27.53 36.98 -54.09
CA GLU A 479 -28.16 37.70 -55.21
C GLU A 479 -29.31 38.64 -54.79
N ARG A 480 -29.59 38.82 -53.48
CA ARG A 480 -30.67 39.71 -53.01
C ARG A 480 -30.23 40.97 -52.26
N GLU A 481 -28.94 41.16 -52.01
CA GLU A 481 -28.41 42.41 -51.41
C GLU A 481 -27.77 43.36 -52.45
N GLY A 482 -27.72 42.97 -53.73
CA GLY A 482 -27.16 43.76 -54.82
C GLY A 482 -28.13 44.72 -55.52
N GLU A 483 -29.44 44.60 -55.30
CA GLU A 483 -30.46 45.45 -55.94
C GLU A 483 -30.99 46.58 -55.03
N GLU A 484 -30.87 46.50 -53.70
CA GLU A 484 -31.35 47.57 -52.79
C GLU A 484 -30.35 48.74 -52.61
N ILE A 485 -29.12 48.65 -53.14
CA ILE A 485 -28.10 49.70 -53.00
C ILE A 485 -28.06 50.65 -54.22
N LYS A 486 -28.80 50.37 -55.30
CA LYS A 486 -28.83 51.24 -56.51
C LYS A 486 -29.94 52.31 -56.51
N GLU A 487 -30.85 52.33 -55.54
CA GLU A 487 -31.95 53.33 -55.49
C GLU A 487 -31.77 54.45 -54.46
N LYS A 488 -30.58 54.63 -53.86
CA LYS A 488 -30.33 55.69 -52.86
C LYS A 488 -29.18 56.66 -53.17
N VAL A 489 -28.81 56.81 -54.44
CA VAL A 489 -27.88 57.86 -54.88
C VAL A 489 -28.44 58.59 -56.11
N GLU A 490 -29.63 59.19 -55.96
CA GLU A 490 -30.07 60.34 -56.76
C GLU A 490 -30.88 61.27 -55.86
N LEU A 491 -30.20 62.28 -55.30
CA LEU A 491 -30.68 63.65 -55.00
C LEU A 491 -29.52 64.51 -54.48
#